data_AF-A0A5K7Y4D7-F1
#
_entry.id   AF-A0A5K7Y4D7-F1
#
_cell.length_a   1.000
_cell.length_b   1.000
_cell.length_c   1.000
_cell.angle_alpha   90.00
_cell.angle_beta   90.00
_cell.angle_gamma   90.00
#
_symmetry.space_group_name_H-M   'P 1'
#
loop_
_entity.id
_entity.type
_entity.pdbx_description
1 polymer ?
#
loop_
_entity_poly.entity_id
_entity_poly.type
_entity_poly.pdbx_seq_one_letter_code
_entity_poly.pdbx_strand_id
1 'polypeptide(L)'
;MSDSSAPATSGSAAHDPTGAPGAALTTADGVPLKQSLNRAIRRSRIKALLLVAPLLVFIGLAFVMPIFDMLSRSVDNPEVSTYLPRTSEVLVDWDGEGLPEEAAYAALAQDLAAGLKARNLGRVASRLNYEKSGMRSLFMKSARRAGRMEAPYKAALIKADEDWEDPDIWRLIKRESSPLTASYYLAAVDRQFSPTGEIVEKPEYLQIHVSLFIRTFWMSAAITGLCLLLAYPVAWLLATLPASRGNLLMILVLLPFWTSLLVRTTTWIAILQQQGVLNDMLVGVGILAEEARIQMIYNKTGTIIAMTHILLPFMILPLYSVMKTIPPSYMHAARSLGAGPITAFRRVYFPQTLPGIGAGSILVFILSIGYYITPALVGGQSGRFITNFIAYHMQTSLNWGLAAAIGSILLVVVILFYLVYNRLIGVDKVKLG
;
A
#
# COMPACT_ATOMS: atom_id res chain seq x y z
N MET A 1 -18.18 -54.16 67.90
CA MET A 1 -18.26 -55.59 67.50
C MET A 1 -17.62 -55.68 66.13
N SER A 2 -16.29 -55.75 66.09
CA SER A 2 -15.44 -56.93 66.29
C SER A 2 -15.07 -57.50 64.91
N ASP A 3 -13.99 -57.05 64.29
CA ASP A 3 -12.57 -57.44 64.48
C ASP A 3 -12.16 -58.67 63.67
N SER A 4 -10.85 -58.69 63.35
CA SER A 4 -10.05 -59.78 62.77
C SER A 4 -9.90 -59.73 61.24
N SER A 5 -8.70 -59.57 60.65
CA SER A 5 -7.37 -59.97 61.11
C SER A 5 -6.24 -59.17 60.42
N ALA A 6 -5.24 -58.81 61.20
CA ALA A 6 -3.84 -58.64 60.78
C ALA A 6 -3.04 -59.78 61.44
N PRO A 7 -1.78 -60.04 61.03
CA PRO A 7 -0.70 -59.48 61.85
C PRO A 7 0.61 -59.13 61.12
N ALA A 8 1.31 -58.14 61.72
CA ALA A 8 2.75 -58.09 62.06
C ALA A 8 3.84 -58.18 60.95
N THR A 9 5.02 -57.54 61.01
CA THR A 9 5.65 -56.52 61.87
C THR A 9 6.97 -56.10 61.20
N SER A 10 7.35 -54.83 61.40
CA SER A 10 8.72 -54.31 61.58
C SER A 10 9.84 -54.65 60.58
N GLY A 11 10.30 -53.61 59.89
CA GLY A 11 11.64 -53.49 59.32
C GLY A 11 12.07 -52.03 59.28
N SER A 12 12.57 -51.54 60.41
CA SER A 12 13.32 -50.29 60.52
C SER A 12 14.62 -50.40 59.74
N ALA A 13 14.96 -49.38 58.95
CA ALA A 13 16.23 -48.64 59.04
C ALA A 13 16.61 -47.98 57.71
N ALA A 14 16.88 -46.68 57.82
CA ALA A 14 18.00 -45.97 57.21
C ALA A 14 18.26 -46.07 55.70
N HIS A 15 18.03 -44.93 55.04
CA HIS A 15 19.03 -44.19 54.28
C HIS A 15 19.84 -44.96 53.21
N ASP A 16 19.47 -44.70 51.95
CA ASP A 16 20.44 -44.71 50.85
C ASP A 16 20.13 -43.53 49.91
N PRO A 17 20.79 -42.36 50.06
CA PRO A 17 20.58 -41.21 49.19
C PRO A 17 21.55 -41.27 48.00
N THR A 18 21.51 -42.34 47.20
CA THR A 18 22.29 -42.41 45.95
C THR A 18 21.52 -43.12 44.84
N GLY A 19 20.38 -42.54 44.45
CA GLY A 19 19.72 -42.84 43.18
C GLY A 19 20.13 -41.82 42.12
N ALA A 20 20.80 -42.29 41.06
CA ALA A 20 21.46 -41.50 40.02
C ALA A 20 20.64 -40.34 39.40
N PRO A 21 21.29 -39.22 39.03
CA PRO A 21 20.63 -38.09 38.36
C PRO A 21 20.32 -38.45 36.90
N GLY A 22 19.04 -38.51 36.54
CA GLY A 22 18.60 -38.51 35.13
C GLY A 22 17.93 -39.77 34.60
N ALA A 23 17.08 -40.45 35.37
CA ALA A 23 16.17 -41.44 34.79
C ALA A 23 15.14 -40.72 33.89
N ALA A 24 15.39 -40.75 32.57
CA ALA A 24 14.49 -40.16 31.58
C ALA A 24 13.11 -40.81 31.70
N LEU A 25 12.08 -40.02 32.00
CA LEU A 25 10.69 -40.48 31.99
C LEU A 25 10.38 -41.13 30.64
N THR A 26 9.97 -42.39 30.62
CA THR A 26 9.64 -43.17 29.41
C THR A 26 8.14 -43.39 29.29
N THR A 27 7.61 -43.48 28.06
CA THR A 27 6.25 -43.94 27.80
C THR A 27 6.12 -45.45 28.04
N ALA A 28 4.89 -45.99 28.09
CA ALA A 28 4.63 -47.43 28.30
C ALA A 28 5.39 -48.35 27.33
N ASP A 29 5.75 -47.85 26.15
CA ASP A 29 6.52 -48.55 25.11
C ASP A 29 8.06 -48.39 25.23
N GLY A 30 8.58 -47.87 26.36
CA GLY A 30 10.02 -47.72 26.61
C GLY A 30 10.71 -46.56 25.88
N VAL A 31 9.96 -45.72 25.16
CA VAL A 31 10.51 -44.56 24.43
C VAL A 31 10.62 -43.35 25.37
N PRO A 32 11.72 -42.56 25.33
CA PRO A 32 11.82 -41.34 26.11
C PRO A 32 10.65 -40.38 25.84
N LEU A 33 9.98 -39.91 26.90
CA LEU A 33 8.77 -39.06 26.84
C LEU A 33 8.96 -37.80 25.99
N LYS A 34 10.17 -37.23 26.01
CA LYS A 34 10.52 -36.06 25.19
C LYS A 34 10.45 -36.36 23.68
N GLN A 35 10.79 -37.58 23.26
CA GLN A 35 10.74 -37.99 21.85
C GLN A 35 9.30 -38.31 21.40
N SER A 36 8.51 -38.98 22.25
CA SER A 36 7.10 -39.25 21.94
C SER A 36 6.26 -37.97 21.92
N LEU A 37 6.49 -37.04 22.85
CA LEU A 37 5.86 -35.73 22.89
C LEU A 37 6.20 -34.90 21.64
N ASN A 38 7.47 -34.84 21.25
CA ASN A 38 7.88 -34.13 20.03
C ASN A 38 7.27 -34.74 18.76
N ARG A 39 7.14 -36.07 18.67
CA ARG A 39 6.46 -36.75 17.55
C ARG A 39 4.97 -36.44 17.53
N ALA A 40 4.30 -36.45 18.68
CA ALA A 40 2.89 -36.11 18.81
C ALA A 40 2.62 -34.63 18.46
N ILE A 41 3.44 -33.71 18.97
CA ILE A 41 3.38 -32.28 18.64
C ILE A 41 3.63 -32.06 17.15
N ARG A 42 4.63 -32.73 16.55
CA ARG A 42 4.90 -32.61 15.10
C ARG A 42 3.73 -33.12 14.26
N ARG A 43 3.14 -34.27 14.61
CA ARG A 43 1.94 -34.80 13.92
C ARG A 43 0.75 -33.86 14.07
N SER A 44 0.52 -33.32 15.26
CA SER A 44 -0.53 -32.33 15.52
C SER A 44 -0.31 -31.05 14.69
N ARG A 45 0.91 -30.49 14.68
CA ARG A 45 1.27 -29.32 13.87
C ARG A 45 1.11 -29.58 12.38
N ILE A 46 1.53 -30.73 11.87
CA ILE A 46 1.36 -31.09 10.46
C ILE A 46 -0.14 -31.20 10.11
N LYS A 47 -0.96 -31.85 10.95
CA LYS A 47 -2.41 -31.92 10.74
C LYS A 47 -3.04 -30.53 10.74
N ALA A 48 -2.68 -29.67 11.71
CA ALA A 48 -3.16 -28.29 11.78
C ALA A 48 -2.72 -27.49 10.53
N LEU A 49 -1.47 -27.66 10.07
CA LEU A 49 -0.97 -27.00 8.87
C LEU A 49 -1.69 -27.50 7.62
N LEU A 50 -1.93 -28.81 7.48
CA LEU A 50 -2.69 -29.39 6.37
C LEU A 50 -4.15 -28.91 6.32
N LEU A 51 -4.78 -28.67 7.48
CA LEU A 51 -6.12 -28.10 7.57
C LEU A 51 -6.18 -26.64 7.05
N VAL A 52 -5.13 -25.86 7.28
CA VAL A 52 -5.07 -24.45 6.84
C VAL A 52 -4.37 -24.29 5.47
N ALA A 53 -3.63 -25.30 5.00
CA ALA A 53 -2.86 -25.26 3.76
C ALA A 53 -3.68 -24.88 2.52
N PRO A 54 -4.90 -25.40 2.28
CA PRO A 54 -5.70 -24.99 1.13
C PRO A 54 -6.02 -23.48 1.15
N LEU A 55 -6.30 -22.92 2.32
CA LEU A 55 -6.54 -21.49 2.48
C LEU A 55 -5.27 -20.67 2.23
N LEU A 56 -4.12 -21.11 2.76
CA LEU A 56 -2.83 -20.44 2.54
C LEU A 56 -2.42 -20.48 1.07
N VAL A 57 -2.61 -21.62 0.39
CA VAL A 57 -2.36 -21.76 -1.05
C VAL A 57 -3.29 -20.84 -1.84
N PHE A 58 -4.58 -20.80 -1.50
CA PHE A 58 -5.52 -19.88 -2.12
C PHE A 58 -5.09 -18.42 -1.94
N ILE A 59 -4.71 -18.01 -0.72
CA ILE A 59 -4.21 -16.65 -0.46
C ILE A 59 -2.93 -16.37 -1.25
N GLY A 60 -2.00 -17.32 -1.29
CA GLY A 60 -0.75 -17.22 -2.04
C GLY A 60 -0.99 -17.00 -3.53
N LEU A 61 -1.89 -17.79 -4.13
CA LEU A 61 -2.19 -17.71 -5.56
C LEU A 61 -3.08 -16.52 -5.93
N ALA A 62 -4.08 -16.20 -5.11
CA ALA A 62 -5.07 -15.17 -5.43
C ALA A 62 -4.61 -13.74 -5.08
N PHE A 63 -3.73 -13.58 -4.08
CA PHE A 63 -3.30 -12.26 -3.61
C PHE A 63 -1.78 -12.07 -3.71
N VAL A 64 -0.98 -12.97 -3.13
CA VAL A 64 0.48 -12.76 -3.02
C VAL A 64 1.14 -12.81 -4.40
N MET A 65 0.80 -13.79 -5.24
CA MET A 65 1.38 -13.94 -6.57
C MET A 65 1.03 -12.76 -7.50
N PRO A 66 -0.24 -12.30 -7.64
CA PRO A 66 -0.55 -11.12 -8.43
C PRO A 66 0.11 -9.84 -7.91
N ILE A 67 0.23 -9.66 -6.60
CA ILE A 67 0.97 -8.53 -6.02
C ILE A 67 2.44 -8.62 -6.41
N PHE A 68 3.06 -9.80 -6.32
CA PHE A 68 4.45 -10.00 -6.72
C PHE A 68 4.65 -9.74 -8.21
N ASP A 69 3.79 -10.27 -9.09
CA ASP A 69 3.83 -10.00 -10.54
C ASP A 69 3.68 -8.50 -10.84
N MET A 70 2.74 -7.83 -10.16
CA MET A 70 2.56 -6.40 -10.30
C MET A 70 3.79 -5.63 -9.81
N LEU A 71 4.44 -6.06 -8.72
CA LEU A 71 5.65 -5.42 -8.22
C LEU A 71 6.86 -5.69 -9.12
N SER A 72 7.02 -6.87 -9.70
CA SER A 72 8.14 -7.15 -10.62
C SER A 72 8.07 -6.30 -11.88
N ARG A 73 6.86 -5.92 -12.33
CA ARG A 73 6.69 -4.98 -13.44
C ARG A 73 7.29 -3.59 -13.17
N SER A 74 7.60 -3.23 -11.93
CA SER A 74 8.23 -1.92 -11.63
C SER A 74 9.67 -1.82 -12.13
N VAL A 75 10.32 -2.95 -12.43
CA VAL A 75 11.69 -3.03 -12.94
C VAL A 75 11.80 -3.75 -14.28
N ASP A 76 10.80 -4.56 -14.64
CA ASP A 76 10.78 -5.32 -15.89
C ASP A 76 10.56 -4.40 -17.11
N ASN A 77 11.38 -4.57 -18.15
CA ASN A 77 11.41 -3.74 -19.36
C ASN A 77 11.72 -4.57 -20.62
N PRO A 78 10.88 -5.53 -20.99
CA PRO A 78 11.18 -6.45 -22.09
C PRO A 78 10.91 -5.85 -23.48
N GLU A 79 10.26 -4.69 -23.60
CA GLU A 79 9.71 -4.23 -24.88
C GLU A 79 10.77 -4.01 -25.94
N VAL A 80 11.90 -3.37 -25.61
CA VAL A 80 12.93 -3.04 -26.60
C VAL A 80 13.68 -4.28 -27.03
N SER A 81 14.13 -5.11 -26.09
CA SER A 81 14.80 -6.37 -26.39
C SER A 81 13.92 -7.37 -27.13
N THR A 82 12.62 -7.41 -26.83
CA THR A 82 11.67 -8.33 -27.49
C THR A 82 11.29 -7.88 -28.90
N TYR A 83 11.08 -6.58 -29.10
CA TYR A 83 10.57 -6.06 -30.38
C TYR A 83 11.65 -5.51 -31.31
N LEU A 84 12.86 -5.24 -30.80
CA LEU A 84 14.05 -4.86 -31.58
C LEU A 84 15.23 -5.79 -31.25
N PRO A 85 15.10 -7.12 -31.44
CA PRO A 85 16.11 -8.07 -30.99
C PRO A 85 17.47 -7.87 -31.68
N ARG A 86 17.49 -7.62 -33.00
CA ARG A 86 18.74 -7.43 -33.76
C ARG A 86 19.42 -6.13 -33.36
N THR A 87 18.62 -5.07 -33.22
CA THR A 87 19.10 -3.75 -32.83
C THR A 87 19.71 -3.80 -31.43
N SER A 88 19.03 -4.50 -30.51
CA SER A 88 19.48 -4.66 -29.14
C SER A 88 20.80 -5.41 -29.06
N GLU A 89 20.95 -6.48 -29.85
CA GLU A 89 22.18 -7.29 -29.93
C GLU A 89 23.37 -6.48 -30.43
N VAL A 90 23.20 -5.74 -31.55
CA VAL A 90 24.29 -4.94 -32.14
C VAL A 90 24.68 -3.76 -31.23
N LEU A 91 23.72 -3.16 -30.52
CA LEU A 91 24.01 -2.02 -29.64
C LEU A 91 24.70 -2.40 -28.33
N VAL A 92 24.80 -3.68 -27.97
CA VAL A 92 25.56 -4.11 -26.78
C VAL A 92 27.01 -3.64 -26.86
N ASP A 93 27.64 -3.85 -28.02
CA ASP A 93 29.07 -3.63 -28.25
C ASP A 93 29.42 -2.17 -28.57
N TRP A 94 28.43 -1.34 -28.92
CA TRP A 94 28.66 0.08 -29.21
C TRP A 94 29.03 0.87 -27.94
N ASP A 95 30.12 1.62 -27.94
CA ASP A 95 30.63 2.37 -26.78
C ASP A 95 29.71 3.51 -26.28
N GLY A 96 28.74 3.94 -27.08
CA GLY A 96 27.86 5.06 -26.75
C GLY A 96 28.42 6.42 -27.17
N GLU A 97 29.56 6.47 -27.84
CA GLU A 97 30.16 7.67 -28.40
C GLU A 97 29.81 7.83 -29.89
N GLY A 98 29.53 9.07 -30.28
CA GLY A 98 29.17 9.39 -31.67
C GLY A 98 27.91 8.68 -32.17
N LEU A 99 27.92 8.29 -33.45
CA LEU A 99 26.86 7.51 -34.07
C LEU A 99 27.31 6.05 -34.19
N PRO A 100 26.39 5.09 -34.01
CA PRO A 100 26.75 3.69 -34.13
C PRO A 100 27.13 3.33 -35.57
N GLU A 101 27.73 2.16 -35.72
CA GLU A 101 28.16 1.65 -37.03
C GLU A 101 26.96 1.32 -37.94
N GLU A 102 27.23 1.20 -39.24
CA GLU A 102 26.23 0.86 -40.28
C GLU A 102 25.41 -0.40 -39.94
N ALA A 103 26.02 -1.37 -39.24
CA ALA A 103 25.37 -2.57 -38.77
C ALA A 103 24.16 -2.29 -37.84
N ALA A 104 24.24 -1.27 -36.99
CA ALA A 104 23.14 -0.90 -36.08
C ALA A 104 21.96 -0.30 -36.84
N TYR A 105 22.24 0.53 -37.85
CA TYR A 105 21.22 1.09 -38.73
C TYR A 105 20.53 0.00 -39.57
N ALA A 106 21.31 -0.97 -40.08
CA ALA A 106 20.78 -2.12 -40.79
C ALA A 106 19.87 -2.99 -39.90
N ALA A 107 20.32 -3.28 -38.67
CA ALA A 107 19.55 -4.04 -37.69
C ALA A 107 18.23 -3.35 -37.33
N LEU A 108 18.28 -2.04 -37.08
CA LEU A 108 17.09 -1.23 -36.80
C LEU A 108 16.11 -1.23 -37.98
N ALA A 109 16.58 -1.02 -39.21
CA ALA A 109 15.69 -1.04 -40.38
C ALA A 109 14.97 -2.40 -40.52
N GLN A 110 15.67 -3.51 -40.29
CA GLN A 110 15.09 -4.85 -40.33
C GLN A 110 14.06 -5.08 -39.22
N ASP A 111 14.37 -4.65 -37.99
CA ASP A 111 13.45 -4.78 -36.86
C ASP A 111 12.21 -3.88 -37.02
N LEU A 112 12.37 -2.66 -37.52
CA LEU A 112 11.25 -1.76 -37.84
C LEU A 112 10.32 -2.38 -38.91
N ALA A 113 10.88 -2.96 -39.97
CA ALA A 113 10.11 -3.62 -41.02
C ALA A 113 9.39 -4.87 -40.49
N ALA A 114 10.07 -5.70 -39.70
CA ALA A 114 9.50 -6.89 -39.07
C ALA A 114 8.38 -6.53 -38.09
N GLY A 115 8.61 -5.54 -37.22
CA GLY A 115 7.65 -5.09 -36.21
C GLY A 115 6.40 -4.43 -36.82
N LEU A 116 6.56 -3.72 -37.94
CA LEU A 116 5.41 -3.19 -38.69
C LEU A 116 4.55 -4.32 -39.28
N LYS A 117 5.19 -5.34 -39.88
CA LYS A 117 4.51 -6.53 -40.42
C LYS A 117 3.78 -7.32 -39.33
N ALA A 118 4.39 -7.46 -38.16
CA ALA A 118 3.82 -8.14 -36.99
C ALA A 118 2.81 -7.29 -36.20
N ARG A 119 2.63 -6.01 -36.54
CA ARG A 119 1.74 -5.05 -35.85
C ARG A 119 2.03 -4.88 -34.36
N ASN A 120 3.28 -5.08 -33.94
CA ASN A 120 3.69 -4.98 -32.54
C ASN A 120 4.62 -3.77 -32.26
N LEU A 121 5.10 -3.08 -33.30
CA LEU A 121 6.01 -1.94 -33.17
C LEU A 121 5.46 -0.78 -32.32
N GLY A 122 4.14 -0.63 -32.26
CA GLY A 122 3.50 0.38 -31.42
C GLY A 122 3.82 0.24 -29.92
N ARG A 123 4.16 -0.97 -29.45
CA ARG A 123 4.54 -1.22 -28.06
C ARG A 123 5.91 -0.60 -27.74
N VAL A 124 6.92 -0.90 -28.55
CA VAL A 124 8.27 -0.33 -28.37
C VAL A 124 8.28 1.19 -28.57
N ALA A 125 7.54 1.66 -29.57
CA ALA A 125 7.41 3.08 -29.87
C ALA A 125 6.77 3.84 -28.71
N SER A 126 5.79 3.24 -28.02
CA SER A 126 5.18 3.84 -26.82
C SER A 126 6.12 3.82 -25.62
N ARG A 127 6.84 2.71 -25.42
CA ARG A 127 7.81 2.57 -24.32
C ARG A 127 8.90 3.63 -24.38
N LEU A 128 9.52 3.81 -25.54
CA LEU A 128 10.55 4.83 -25.77
C LEU A 128 9.99 6.25 -25.68
N ASN A 129 8.72 6.44 -26.05
CA ASN A 129 8.05 7.75 -25.95
C ASN A 129 7.77 8.18 -24.50
N TYR A 130 7.76 7.26 -23.53
CA TYR A 130 7.70 7.64 -22.11
C TYR A 130 9.01 8.26 -21.61
N GLU A 131 10.15 7.94 -22.25
CA GLU A 131 11.47 8.46 -21.89
C GLU A 131 11.79 9.75 -22.64
N LYS A 132 11.54 9.80 -23.96
CA LYS A 132 11.75 10.98 -24.81
C LYS A 132 10.53 11.21 -25.70
N SER A 133 9.93 12.39 -25.58
CA SER A 133 8.81 12.79 -26.44
C SER A 133 9.22 12.78 -27.91
N GLY A 134 8.33 12.35 -28.80
CA GLY A 134 8.59 12.30 -30.25
C GLY A 134 9.06 10.93 -30.75
N MET A 135 9.60 10.08 -29.87
CA MET A 135 10.09 8.73 -30.22
C MET A 135 9.03 7.88 -30.94
N ARG A 136 7.76 7.99 -30.54
CA ARG A 136 6.68 7.23 -31.21
C ARG A 136 6.53 7.65 -32.67
N SER A 137 6.57 8.95 -32.95
CA SER A 137 6.44 9.49 -34.30
C SER A 137 7.65 9.10 -35.15
N LEU A 138 8.86 9.23 -34.59
CA LEU A 138 10.12 8.84 -35.21
C LEU A 138 10.09 7.37 -35.68
N PHE A 139 9.78 6.45 -34.75
CA PHE A 139 9.69 5.02 -35.04
C PHE A 139 8.63 4.70 -36.11
N MET A 140 7.44 5.28 -36.00
CA MET A 140 6.35 5.00 -36.94
C MET A 140 6.59 5.61 -38.33
N LYS A 141 7.30 6.74 -38.43
CA LYS A 141 7.69 7.35 -39.70
C LYS A 141 8.78 6.51 -40.39
N SER A 142 9.82 6.10 -39.67
CA SER A 142 10.88 5.26 -40.21
C SER A 142 10.37 3.88 -40.61
N ALA A 143 9.55 3.23 -39.79
CA ALA A 143 9.03 1.89 -40.07
C ALA A 143 8.19 1.81 -41.36
N ARG A 144 7.40 2.85 -41.66
CA ARG A 144 6.61 2.92 -42.91
C ARG A 144 7.49 2.88 -44.17
N ARG A 145 8.75 3.32 -44.07
CA ARG A 145 9.72 3.33 -45.17
C ARG A 145 10.71 2.17 -45.08
N ALA A 146 10.89 1.57 -43.90
CA ALA A 146 11.89 0.55 -43.61
C ALA A 146 11.87 -0.65 -44.57
N GLY A 147 10.67 -1.12 -44.96
CA GLY A 147 10.54 -2.26 -45.89
C GLY A 147 11.01 -1.98 -47.33
N ARG A 148 11.33 -0.73 -47.67
CA ARG A 148 11.85 -0.31 -48.99
C ARG A 148 13.26 0.28 -48.90
N MET A 149 13.90 0.21 -47.72
CA MET A 149 15.25 0.74 -47.55
C MET A 149 16.27 -0.26 -48.09
N GLU A 150 17.23 0.28 -48.83
CA GLU A 150 18.41 -0.44 -49.32
C GLU A 150 19.66 0.16 -48.67
N ALA A 151 20.75 -0.61 -48.65
CA ALA A 151 22.01 -0.13 -48.14
C ALA A 151 22.55 1.05 -48.98
N PRO A 152 23.18 2.08 -48.38
CA PRO A 152 23.47 2.23 -46.95
C PRO A 152 22.24 2.66 -46.13
N TYR A 153 21.92 1.87 -45.11
CA TYR A 153 20.80 2.04 -44.19
C TYR A 153 20.94 3.28 -43.31
N LYS A 154 22.16 3.70 -42.95
CA LYS A 154 22.37 4.96 -42.20
C LYS A 154 21.80 6.16 -42.94
N ALA A 155 22.19 6.34 -44.20
CA ALA A 155 21.69 7.42 -45.04
C ALA A 155 20.18 7.29 -45.29
N ALA A 156 19.67 6.07 -45.46
CA ALA A 156 18.25 5.82 -45.68
C ALA A 156 17.37 6.17 -44.46
N LEU A 157 17.82 5.84 -43.24
CA LEU A 157 17.12 6.16 -42.00
C LEU A 157 17.16 7.66 -41.69
N ILE A 158 18.31 8.31 -41.86
CA ILE A 158 18.45 9.77 -41.72
C ILE A 158 17.56 10.51 -42.73
N LYS A 159 17.52 10.05 -43.99
CA LYS A 159 16.59 10.59 -44.99
C LYS A 159 15.12 10.35 -44.63
N ALA A 160 14.83 9.31 -43.84
CA ALA A 160 13.48 9.09 -43.33
C ALA A 160 13.12 10.11 -42.25
N ASP A 161 14.04 10.36 -41.33
CA ASP A 161 13.93 11.38 -40.29
C ASP A 161 15.32 11.81 -39.80
N GLU A 162 15.58 13.12 -39.76
CA GLU A 162 16.88 13.70 -39.39
C GLU A 162 17.25 13.42 -37.93
N ASP A 163 16.26 13.16 -37.06
CA ASP A 163 16.49 12.83 -35.65
C ASP A 163 17.37 11.58 -35.46
N TRP A 164 17.53 10.70 -36.46
CA TRP A 164 18.46 9.56 -36.38
C TRP A 164 19.94 9.95 -36.40
N GLU A 165 20.26 11.22 -36.66
CA GLU A 165 21.58 11.82 -36.47
C GLU A 165 21.88 12.19 -35.02
N ASP A 166 20.89 12.12 -34.12
CA ASP A 166 21.07 12.39 -32.69
C ASP A 166 21.61 11.13 -31.96
N PRO A 167 22.86 11.14 -31.44
CA PRO A 167 23.42 10.05 -30.64
C PRO A 167 22.56 9.68 -29.43
N ASP A 168 21.82 10.64 -28.88
CA ASP A 168 21.03 10.45 -27.67
C ASP A 168 19.87 9.48 -27.88
N ILE A 169 19.34 9.41 -29.11
CA ILE A 169 18.31 8.42 -29.49
C ILE A 169 18.89 7.00 -29.43
N TRP A 170 20.11 6.82 -29.93
CA TRP A 170 20.78 5.52 -29.89
C TRP A 170 21.16 5.11 -28.47
N ARG A 171 21.66 6.04 -27.65
CA ARG A 171 21.93 5.82 -26.21
C ARG A 171 20.66 5.41 -25.47
N LEU A 172 19.53 6.08 -25.78
CA LEU A 172 18.23 5.73 -25.22
C LEU A 172 17.82 4.31 -25.61
N ILE A 173 17.91 3.94 -26.89
CA ILE A 173 17.57 2.58 -27.34
C ILE A 173 18.46 1.55 -26.64
N LYS A 174 19.78 1.76 -26.61
CA LYS A 174 20.73 0.88 -25.93
C LYS A 174 20.38 0.70 -24.46
N ARG A 175 20.11 1.80 -23.74
CA ARG A 175 19.74 1.75 -22.31
C ARG A 175 18.46 0.96 -22.10
N GLU A 176 17.45 1.22 -22.90
CA GLU A 176 16.14 0.58 -22.77
C GLU A 176 16.11 -0.85 -23.37
N SER A 177 17.16 -1.29 -24.08
CA SER A 177 17.35 -2.70 -24.48
C SER A 177 17.65 -3.62 -23.28
N SER A 178 18.03 -3.07 -22.12
CA SER A 178 18.17 -3.86 -20.89
C SER A 178 16.80 -4.39 -20.42
N PRO A 179 16.70 -5.69 -20.07
CA PRO A 179 15.46 -6.27 -19.54
C PRO A 179 15.06 -5.70 -18.18
N LEU A 180 16.00 -5.09 -17.45
CA LEU A 180 15.75 -4.41 -16.19
C LEU A 180 16.00 -2.92 -16.33
N THR A 181 15.11 -2.10 -15.76
CA THR A 181 15.19 -0.65 -15.78
C THR A 181 14.90 -0.03 -14.42
N ALA A 182 15.63 1.04 -14.09
CA ALA A 182 15.31 1.92 -12.97
C ALA A 182 14.49 3.16 -13.38
N SER A 183 14.23 3.33 -14.68
CA SER A 183 13.58 4.53 -15.23
C SER A 183 12.18 4.76 -14.63
N TYR A 184 11.43 3.69 -14.33
CA TYR A 184 10.11 3.81 -13.69
C TYR A 184 10.18 4.37 -12.27
N TYR A 185 11.16 3.95 -11.47
CA TYR A 185 11.36 4.47 -10.12
C TYR A 185 11.80 5.92 -10.13
N LEU A 186 12.73 6.28 -11.03
CA LEU A 186 13.13 7.68 -11.21
C LEU A 186 11.93 8.53 -11.62
N ALA A 187 11.15 8.06 -12.59
CA ALA A 187 9.95 8.76 -13.05
C ALA A 187 8.91 8.94 -11.94
N ALA A 188 8.76 7.96 -11.05
CA ALA A 188 7.86 8.03 -9.89
C ALA A 188 8.31 9.04 -8.82
N VAL A 189 9.58 9.44 -8.82
CA VAL A 189 10.13 10.50 -7.95
C VAL A 189 10.51 11.76 -8.72
N ASP A 190 9.86 11.98 -9.87
CA ASP A 190 10.03 13.16 -10.75
C ASP A 190 11.48 13.38 -11.27
N ARG A 191 12.22 12.28 -11.44
CA ARG A 191 13.57 12.24 -12.03
C ARG A 191 13.59 11.42 -13.32
N GLN A 192 14.62 11.60 -14.12
CA GLN A 192 14.86 10.84 -15.35
C GLN A 192 16.36 10.71 -15.61
N PHE A 193 16.73 9.76 -16.46
CA PHE A 193 18.09 9.68 -16.96
C PHE A 193 18.33 10.73 -18.06
N SER A 194 19.46 11.44 -17.97
CA SER A 194 19.99 12.23 -19.06
C SER A 194 20.44 11.31 -20.21
N PRO A 195 20.72 11.87 -21.39
CA PRO A 195 21.29 11.08 -22.48
C PRO A 195 22.64 10.44 -22.16
N THR A 196 23.43 11.07 -21.27
CA THR A 196 24.72 10.57 -20.79
C THR A 196 24.59 9.54 -19.66
N GLY A 197 23.37 9.25 -19.20
CA GLY A 197 23.09 8.28 -18.13
C GLY A 197 23.10 8.86 -16.72
N GLU A 198 23.27 10.17 -16.57
CA GLU A 198 23.19 10.86 -15.27
C GLU A 198 21.73 11.01 -14.82
N ILE A 199 21.49 11.05 -13.51
CA ILE A 199 20.13 11.25 -12.97
C ILE A 199 19.86 12.75 -12.84
N VAL A 200 18.91 13.24 -13.64
CA VAL A 200 18.49 14.64 -13.65
C VAL A 200 17.03 14.78 -13.24
N GLU A 201 16.64 15.96 -12.77
CA GLU A 201 15.24 16.28 -12.49
C GLU A 201 14.47 16.42 -13.81
N LYS A 202 13.20 15.99 -13.80
CA LYS A 202 12.32 16.24 -14.94
C LYS A 202 12.05 17.75 -15.06
N PRO A 203 11.70 18.25 -16.25
CA PRO A 203 11.18 19.61 -16.39
C PRO A 203 10.03 19.88 -15.41
N GLU A 204 9.96 21.09 -14.85
CA GLU A 204 9.04 21.46 -13.75
C GLU A 204 7.57 21.10 -14.03
N TYR A 205 7.11 21.26 -15.28
CA TYR A 205 5.75 20.93 -15.70
C TYR A 205 5.43 19.42 -15.68
N LEU A 206 6.44 18.55 -15.61
CA LEU A 206 6.29 17.10 -15.47
C LEU A 206 6.48 16.60 -14.04
N GLN A 207 6.94 17.45 -13.12
CA GLN A 207 7.20 17.09 -11.73
C GLN A 207 5.90 17.08 -10.91
N ILE A 208 5.17 15.98 -10.97
CA ILE A 208 3.85 15.87 -10.31
C ILE A 208 3.83 14.84 -9.18
N HIS A 209 4.63 13.77 -9.24
CA HIS A 209 4.47 12.60 -8.38
C HIS A 209 4.89 12.88 -6.94
N VAL A 210 6.02 13.54 -6.71
CA VAL A 210 6.52 13.86 -5.36
C VAL A 210 5.52 14.75 -4.64
N SER A 211 4.99 15.77 -5.32
CA SER A 211 3.95 16.65 -4.76
C SER A 211 2.69 15.87 -4.37
N LEU A 212 2.30 14.86 -5.16
CA LEU A 212 1.15 14.00 -4.91
C LEU A 212 1.40 13.01 -3.77
N PHE A 213 2.61 12.48 -3.62
CA PHE A 213 2.99 11.66 -2.46
C PHE A 213 2.88 12.46 -1.17
N ILE A 214 3.49 13.66 -1.13
CA ILE A 214 3.43 14.56 0.04
C ILE A 214 1.98 14.90 0.36
N ARG A 215 1.18 15.25 -0.66
CA ARG A 215 -0.25 15.55 -0.49
C ARG A 215 -1.02 14.35 0.06
N THR A 216 -0.83 13.16 -0.50
CA THR A 216 -1.50 11.93 -0.05
C THR A 216 -1.18 11.64 1.42
N PHE A 217 0.10 11.78 1.78
CA PHE A 217 0.57 11.59 3.14
C PHE A 217 -0.03 12.61 4.12
N TRP A 218 0.10 13.90 3.82
CA TRP A 218 -0.43 14.98 4.66
C TRP A 218 -1.95 14.89 4.79
N MET A 219 -2.68 14.69 3.68
CA MET A 219 -4.14 14.56 3.71
C MET A 219 -4.57 13.34 4.53
N SER A 220 -3.90 12.20 4.37
CA SER A 220 -4.21 11.00 5.14
C SER A 220 -3.92 11.16 6.63
N ALA A 221 -2.84 11.87 6.98
CA ALA A 221 -2.55 12.23 8.37
C ALA A 221 -3.63 13.18 8.94
N ALA A 222 -4.06 14.19 8.17
CA ALA A 222 -5.11 15.12 8.56
C ALA A 222 -6.47 14.40 8.76
N ILE A 223 -6.85 13.52 7.83
CA ILE A 223 -8.07 12.69 7.94
C ILE A 223 -7.99 11.80 9.17
N THR A 224 -6.85 11.15 9.42
CA THR A 224 -6.65 10.31 10.61
C THR A 224 -6.78 11.11 11.89
N GLY A 225 -6.20 12.32 11.94
CA GLY A 225 -6.31 13.22 13.08
C GLY A 225 -7.74 13.69 13.34
N LEU A 226 -8.49 14.07 12.28
CA LEU A 226 -9.90 14.45 12.38
C LEU A 226 -10.78 13.26 12.82
N CYS A 227 -10.54 12.08 12.25
CA CYS A 227 -11.19 10.85 12.68
C CYS A 227 -10.94 10.59 14.16
N LEU A 228 -9.71 10.71 14.65
CA LEU A 228 -9.39 10.53 16.06
C LEU A 228 -10.10 11.56 16.94
N LEU A 229 -10.05 12.84 16.55
CA LEU A 229 -10.68 13.94 17.28
C LEU A 229 -12.19 13.73 17.45
N LEU A 230 -12.88 13.26 16.40
CA LEU A 230 -14.32 13.02 16.42
C LEU A 230 -14.68 11.65 17.03
N ALA A 231 -13.89 10.61 16.76
CA ALA A 231 -14.16 9.26 17.23
C ALA A 231 -13.89 9.09 18.73
N TYR A 232 -12.91 9.80 19.30
CA TYR A 232 -12.57 9.70 20.72
C TYR A 232 -13.77 10.00 21.64
N PRO A 233 -14.48 11.14 21.52
CA PRO A 233 -15.64 11.42 22.37
C PRO A 233 -16.79 10.43 22.11
N VAL A 234 -16.99 10.01 20.86
CA VAL A 234 -18.04 9.03 20.50
C VAL A 234 -17.74 7.67 21.13
N ALA A 235 -16.50 7.18 21.02
CA ALA A 235 -16.07 5.93 21.62
C ALA A 235 -16.13 5.98 23.15
N TRP A 236 -15.76 7.11 23.76
CA TRP A 236 -15.87 7.31 25.20
C TRP A 236 -17.33 7.28 25.68
N LEU A 237 -18.25 7.91 24.94
CA LEU A 237 -19.69 7.87 25.21
C LEU A 237 -20.22 6.42 25.10
N LEU A 238 -19.86 5.71 24.03
CA LEU A 238 -20.25 4.31 23.81
C LEU A 238 -19.75 3.39 24.93
N ALA A 239 -18.53 3.61 25.42
CA ALA A 239 -17.93 2.79 26.48
C ALA A 239 -18.61 3.00 27.85
N THR A 240 -19.03 4.22 28.15
CA THR A 240 -19.58 4.63 29.45
C THR A 240 -21.08 4.45 29.60
N LEU A 241 -21.85 4.42 28.51
CA LEU A 241 -23.30 4.23 28.56
C LEU A 241 -23.72 2.79 28.98
N PRO A 242 -24.96 2.63 29.51
CA PRO A 242 -25.56 1.32 29.74
C PRO A 242 -25.59 0.50 28.44
N ALA A 243 -25.40 -0.82 28.56
CA ALA A 243 -25.20 -1.73 27.43
C ALA A 243 -26.25 -1.56 26.31
N SER A 244 -27.53 -1.42 26.66
CA SER A 244 -28.60 -1.26 25.67
C SER A 244 -28.47 0.01 24.83
N ARG A 245 -28.16 1.15 25.47
CA ARG A 245 -28.00 2.44 24.78
C ARG A 245 -26.68 2.49 24.00
N GLY A 246 -25.60 1.92 24.56
CA GLY A 246 -24.33 1.79 23.87
C GLY A 246 -24.44 0.94 22.60
N ASN A 247 -25.15 -0.19 22.67
CA ASN A 247 -25.38 -1.04 21.50
C ASN A 247 -26.24 -0.35 20.43
N LEU A 248 -27.28 0.40 20.82
CA LEU A 248 -28.08 1.18 19.87
C LEU A 248 -27.23 2.22 19.12
N LEU A 249 -26.42 2.99 19.84
CA LEU A 249 -25.53 3.97 19.21
C LEU A 249 -24.44 3.29 18.36
N MET A 250 -23.96 2.11 18.76
CA MET A 250 -23.04 1.31 17.94
C MET A 250 -23.70 0.89 16.61
N ILE A 251 -24.97 0.50 16.62
CA ILE A 251 -25.72 0.22 15.38
C ILE A 251 -25.73 1.45 14.46
N LEU A 252 -25.94 2.66 15.00
CA LEU A 252 -25.89 3.89 14.21
C LEU A 252 -24.51 4.17 13.62
N VAL A 253 -23.43 3.88 14.37
CA VAL A 253 -22.04 3.98 13.86
C VAL A 253 -21.77 2.97 12.75
N LEU A 254 -22.42 1.81 12.79
CA LEU A 254 -22.24 0.74 11.80
C LEU A 254 -23.16 0.87 10.57
N LEU A 255 -24.23 1.66 10.67
CA LEU A 255 -25.17 1.94 9.58
C LEU A 255 -24.47 2.31 8.24
N PRO A 256 -23.39 3.12 8.22
CA PRO A 256 -22.72 3.47 6.98
C PRO A 256 -22.06 2.30 6.25
N PHE A 257 -21.81 1.16 6.90
CA PHE A 257 -21.31 -0.05 6.23
C PHE A 257 -22.36 -0.74 5.35
N TRP A 258 -23.64 -0.54 5.64
CA TRP A 258 -24.75 -1.15 4.89
C TRP A 258 -25.09 -0.35 3.64
N THR A 259 -24.58 0.87 3.54
CA THR A 259 -24.77 1.74 2.38
C THR A 259 -23.55 1.66 1.46
N SER A 260 -23.80 1.61 0.15
CA SER A 260 -22.72 1.58 -0.84
C SER A 260 -21.84 2.82 -0.72
N LEU A 261 -20.52 2.62 -0.84
CA LEU A 261 -19.56 3.70 -0.86
C LEU A 261 -19.87 4.75 -1.93
N LEU A 262 -20.35 4.33 -3.10
CA LEU A 262 -20.70 5.25 -4.18
C LEU A 262 -21.86 6.16 -3.78
N VAL A 263 -22.91 5.60 -3.18
CA VAL A 263 -24.06 6.37 -2.69
C VAL A 263 -23.62 7.37 -1.63
N ARG A 264 -22.83 6.94 -0.64
CA ARG A 264 -22.29 7.85 0.38
C ARG A 264 -21.48 8.99 -0.24
N THR A 265 -20.67 8.68 -1.24
CA THR A 265 -19.84 9.68 -1.92
C THR A 265 -20.71 10.66 -2.71
N THR A 266 -21.71 10.21 -3.48
CA THR A 266 -22.61 11.11 -4.22
C THR A 266 -23.51 11.94 -3.31
N THR A 267 -23.92 11.42 -2.15
CA THR A 267 -24.59 12.22 -1.11
C THR A 267 -23.69 13.35 -0.62
N TRP A 268 -22.42 13.05 -0.31
CA TRP A 268 -21.46 14.11 0.06
C TRP A 268 -21.21 15.10 -1.08
N ILE A 269 -21.28 14.65 -2.34
CA ILE A 269 -21.21 15.55 -3.49
C ILE A 269 -22.36 16.57 -3.42
N ALA A 270 -23.59 16.11 -3.27
CA ALA A 270 -24.76 16.99 -3.19
C ALA A 270 -24.74 17.91 -1.96
N ILE A 271 -24.28 17.42 -0.80
CA ILE A 271 -24.22 18.21 0.44
C ILE A 271 -23.18 19.34 0.36
N LEU A 272 -22.00 19.06 -0.20
CA LEU A 272 -20.85 19.99 -0.22
C LEU A 272 -20.82 20.90 -1.46
N GLN A 273 -21.79 20.77 -2.36
CA GLN A 273 -21.95 21.70 -3.47
C GLN A 273 -22.17 23.14 -2.99
N GLN A 274 -21.87 24.09 -3.87
CA GLN A 274 -22.04 25.52 -3.57
C GLN A 274 -23.52 25.88 -3.31
N GLN A 275 -24.44 25.26 -4.06
CA GLN A 275 -25.89 25.27 -3.77
C GLN A 275 -26.35 24.00 -3.03
N GLY A 276 -25.45 23.39 -2.24
CA GLY A 276 -25.75 22.21 -1.45
C GLY A 276 -26.37 22.54 -0.10
N VAL A 277 -26.96 21.51 0.52
CA VAL A 277 -27.67 21.60 1.81
C VAL A 277 -26.82 22.30 2.89
N LEU A 278 -25.51 22.04 2.94
CA LEU A 278 -24.65 22.63 3.97
C LEU A 278 -24.52 24.15 3.81
N ASN A 279 -24.33 24.63 2.57
CA ASN A 279 -24.28 26.07 2.30
C ASN A 279 -25.64 26.73 2.57
N ASP A 280 -26.75 26.10 2.19
CA ASP A 280 -28.10 26.61 2.45
C ASP A 280 -28.37 26.75 3.96
N MET A 281 -27.95 25.77 4.76
CA MET A 281 -28.05 25.86 6.23
C MET A 281 -27.18 26.99 6.80
N LEU A 282 -25.96 27.19 6.29
CA LEU A 282 -25.07 28.26 6.75
C LEU A 282 -25.60 29.66 6.40
N VAL A 283 -26.21 29.80 5.23
CA VAL A 283 -26.90 31.04 4.82
C VAL A 283 -28.16 31.27 5.67
N GLY A 284 -28.97 30.22 5.88
CA GLY A 284 -30.19 30.31 6.69
C GLY A 284 -29.95 30.68 8.16
N VAL A 285 -28.82 30.28 8.74
CA VAL A 285 -28.42 30.66 10.11
C VAL A 285 -27.73 32.04 10.16
N GLY A 286 -27.44 32.65 9.00
CA GLY A 286 -26.79 33.96 8.90
C GLY A 286 -25.28 33.93 9.11
N ILE A 287 -24.64 32.76 9.04
CA ILE A 287 -23.16 32.63 9.13
C ILE A 287 -22.51 33.06 7.82
N LEU A 288 -23.17 32.82 6.69
CA LEU A 288 -22.72 33.22 5.36
C LEU A 288 -23.78 34.10 4.69
N ALA A 289 -23.32 35.09 3.93
CA ALA A 289 -24.19 35.80 2.98
C ALA A 289 -24.43 34.92 1.73
N GLU A 290 -25.53 35.17 1.02
CA GLU A 290 -25.92 34.41 -0.19
C GLU A 290 -24.79 34.42 -1.25
N GLU A 291 -24.07 35.52 -1.35
CA GLU A 291 -22.98 35.76 -2.31
C GLU A 291 -21.65 35.16 -1.84
N ALA A 292 -21.53 34.81 -0.56
CA ALA A 292 -20.32 34.28 0.07
C ALA A 292 -20.32 32.75 0.24
N ARG A 293 -21.18 32.04 -0.51
CA ARG A 293 -21.26 30.57 -0.51
C ARG A 293 -19.90 29.94 -0.87
N ILE A 294 -19.45 28.99 -0.05
CA ILE A 294 -18.11 28.40 -0.16
C ILE A 294 -18.14 27.18 -1.07
N GLN A 295 -17.19 27.10 -2.01
CA GLN A 295 -16.97 25.89 -2.79
C GLN A 295 -16.24 24.84 -1.93
N MET A 296 -16.99 23.92 -1.33
CA MET A 296 -16.44 22.88 -0.44
C MET A 296 -16.16 21.55 -1.16
N ILE A 297 -16.32 21.52 -2.49
CA ILE A 297 -16.19 20.32 -3.32
C ILE A 297 -15.26 20.54 -4.53
N TYR A 298 -14.76 19.43 -5.08
CA TYR A 298 -13.74 19.38 -6.13
C TYR A 298 -12.43 20.00 -5.67
N ASN A 299 -12.12 19.82 -4.39
CA ASN A 299 -10.90 20.29 -3.77
C ASN A 299 -10.50 19.42 -2.57
N LYS A 300 -9.33 19.72 -2.00
CA LYS A 300 -8.78 19.04 -0.81
C LYS A 300 -9.74 19.01 0.39
N THR A 301 -10.51 20.06 0.62
CA THR A 301 -11.44 20.16 1.75
C THR A 301 -12.56 19.14 1.63
N GLY A 302 -13.16 19.03 0.45
CA GLY A 302 -14.21 18.05 0.18
C GLY A 302 -13.73 16.61 0.37
N THR A 303 -12.52 16.28 -0.12
CA THR A 303 -11.90 14.97 0.13
C THR A 303 -11.74 14.69 1.62
N ILE A 304 -11.20 15.65 2.39
CA ILE A 304 -10.96 15.48 3.83
C ILE A 304 -12.28 15.25 4.58
N ILE A 305 -13.32 16.05 4.31
CA ILE A 305 -14.63 15.93 4.98
C ILE A 305 -15.27 14.58 4.66
N ALA A 306 -15.40 14.24 3.38
CA ALA A 306 -16.04 13.02 2.95
C ALA A 306 -15.31 11.78 3.47
N MET A 307 -13.98 11.75 3.38
CA MET A 307 -13.18 10.63 3.88
C MET A 307 -13.20 10.53 5.40
N THR A 308 -13.24 11.65 6.14
CA THR A 308 -13.37 11.63 7.61
C THR A 308 -14.64 10.91 8.01
N HIS A 309 -15.79 11.24 7.41
CA HIS A 309 -17.04 10.52 7.68
C HIS A 309 -16.98 9.05 7.24
N ILE A 310 -16.33 8.77 6.11
CA ILE A 310 -16.21 7.40 5.60
C ILE A 310 -15.41 6.52 6.54
N LEU A 311 -14.30 7.03 7.06
CA LEU A 311 -13.35 6.30 7.87
C LEU A 311 -13.62 6.38 9.38
N LEU A 312 -14.52 7.27 9.83
CA LEU A 312 -14.89 7.44 11.24
C LEU A 312 -15.18 6.11 11.97
N PRO A 313 -16.00 5.18 11.42
CA PRO A 313 -16.32 3.94 12.12
C PRO A 313 -15.08 3.07 12.38
N PHE A 314 -14.10 3.09 11.48
CA PHE A 314 -12.85 2.34 11.63
C PHE A 314 -11.94 2.89 12.73
N MET A 315 -12.08 4.17 13.10
CA MET A 315 -11.42 4.73 14.29
C MET A 315 -12.19 4.40 15.56
N ILE A 316 -13.53 4.44 15.52
CA ILE A 316 -14.38 4.21 16.68
C ILE A 316 -14.22 2.79 17.21
N LEU A 317 -14.19 1.77 16.34
CA LEU A 317 -14.19 0.37 16.77
C LEU A 317 -12.96 -0.02 17.64
N PRO A 318 -11.71 0.26 17.24
CA PRO A 318 -10.55 -0.03 18.08
C PRO A 318 -10.52 0.79 19.37
N LEU A 319 -10.89 2.07 19.31
CA LEU A 319 -11.00 2.92 20.49
C LEU A 319 -12.02 2.35 21.49
N TYR A 320 -13.22 2.02 21.02
CA TYR A 320 -14.28 1.45 21.83
C TYR A 320 -13.87 0.12 22.46
N SER A 321 -13.23 -0.77 21.69
CA SER A 321 -12.76 -2.07 22.17
C SER A 321 -11.82 -1.93 23.36
N VAL A 322 -10.89 -0.99 23.33
CA VAL A 322 -9.98 -0.72 24.46
C VAL A 322 -10.70 0.00 25.59
N MET A 323 -11.43 1.08 25.29
CA MET A 323 -12.11 1.90 26.30
C MET A 323 -13.12 1.10 27.13
N LYS A 324 -13.81 0.13 26.53
CA LYS A 324 -14.81 -0.70 27.23
C LYS A 324 -14.18 -1.61 28.30
N THR A 325 -12.90 -1.94 28.17
CA THR A 325 -12.17 -2.79 29.12
C THR A 325 -11.68 -2.04 30.36
N ILE A 326 -11.68 -0.70 30.33
CA ILE A 326 -11.16 0.13 31.43
C ILE A 326 -12.20 0.19 32.56
N PRO A 327 -11.90 -0.30 33.78
CA PRO A 327 -12.83 -0.25 34.89
C PRO A 327 -13.17 1.21 35.30
N PRO A 328 -14.46 1.56 35.48
CA PRO A 328 -14.85 2.89 35.97
C PRO A 328 -14.25 3.24 37.35
N SER A 329 -13.92 2.22 38.16
CA SER A 329 -13.33 2.37 39.49
C SER A 329 -12.01 3.15 39.49
N TYR A 330 -11.24 3.12 38.40
CA TYR A 330 -9.98 3.86 38.30
C TYR A 330 -10.20 5.37 38.38
N MET A 331 -11.27 5.87 37.76
CA MET A 331 -11.63 7.28 37.83
C MET A 331 -12.17 7.67 39.20
N HIS A 332 -12.92 6.77 39.85
CA HIS A 332 -13.40 6.98 41.21
C HIS A 332 -12.24 7.06 42.22
N ALA A 333 -11.30 6.11 42.15
CA ALA A 333 -10.11 6.09 43.00
C ALA A 333 -9.23 7.35 42.83
N ALA A 334 -9.00 7.79 41.58
CA ALA A 334 -8.25 9.01 41.32
C ALA A 334 -8.90 10.25 41.96
N ARG A 335 -10.23 10.36 41.88
CA ARG A 335 -10.98 11.46 42.51
C ARG A 335 -10.94 11.39 44.03
N SER A 336 -11.01 10.20 44.63
CA SER A 336 -10.88 10.00 46.07
C SER A 336 -9.51 10.43 46.62
N LEU A 337 -8.46 10.36 45.80
CA LEU A 337 -7.11 10.85 46.13
C LEU A 337 -6.92 12.36 45.89
N GLY A 338 -8.00 13.10 45.65
CA GLY A 338 -7.97 14.56 45.46
C GLY A 338 -7.70 15.01 44.02
N ALA A 339 -7.64 14.11 43.03
CA ALA A 339 -7.49 14.52 41.63
C ALA A 339 -8.81 15.08 41.07
N GLY A 340 -8.77 16.30 40.54
CA GLY A 340 -9.89 16.86 39.78
C GLY A 340 -10.25 16.05 38.53
N PRO A 341 -11.46 16.19 37.95
CA PRO A 341 -11.94 15.38 36.83
C PRO A 341 -11.00 15.35 35.61
N ILE A 342 -10.44 16.51 35.25
CA ILE A 342 -9.51 16.66 34.12
C ILE A 342 -8.18 15.97 34.42
N THR A 343 -7.68 16.12 35.65
CA THR A 343 -6.43 15.47 36.10
C THR A 343 -6.57 13.96 36.10
N ALA A 344 -7.67 13.44 36.65
CA ALA A 344 -7.99 12.01 36.64
C ALA A 344 -8.09 11.48 35.20
N PHE A 345 -8.78 12.20 34.31
CA PHE A 345 -8.88 11.80 32.91
C PHE A 345 -7.51 11.77 32.23
N ARG A 346 -6.73 12.86 32.32
CA ARG A 346 -5.45 12.99 31.60
C ARG A 346 -4.36 12.06 32.13
N ARG A 347 -4.29 11.82 33.44
CA ARG A 347 -3.23 11.01 34.07
C ARG A 347 -3.60 9.53 34.24
N VAL A 348 -4.88 9.19 34.35
CA VAL A 348 -5.31 7.81 34.63
C VAL A 348 -6.00 7.20 33.43
N TYR A 349 -7.03 7.86 32.88
CA TYR A 349 -7.84 7.26 31.81
C TYR A 349 -7.15 7.33 30.43
N PHE A 350 -6.71 8.51 30.00
CA PHE A 350 -6.14 8.75 28.66
C PHE A 350 -4.91 7.87 28.33
N PRO A 351 -3.94 7.64 29.24
CA PRO A 351 -2.81 6.76 28.94
C PRO A 351 -3.24 5.31 28.67
N GLN A 352 -4.35 4.85 29.26
CA GLN A 352 -4.87 3.51 29.05
C GLN A 352 -5.59 3.36 27.70
N THR A 353 -6.00 4.47 27.07
CA THR A 353 -6.64 4.44 25.74
C THR A 353 -5.62 4.51 24.59
N LEU A 354 -4.34 4.75 24.88
CA LEU A 354 -3.26 4.85 23.89
C LEU A 354 -3.16 3.63 22.95
N PRO A 355 -3.31 2.37 23.41
CA PRO A 355 -3.31 1.22 22.50
C PRO A 355 -4.46 1.29 21.48
N GLY A 356 -5.65 1.75 21.92
CA GLY A 356 -6.82 1.91 21.06
C GLY A 356 -6.67 3.07 20.08
N ILE A 357 -6.14 4.21 20.54
CA ILE A 357 -5.79 5.36 19.68
C ILE A 357 -4.82 4.89 18.60
N GLY A 358 -3.77 4.19 19.01
CA GLY A 358 -2.79 3.69 18.08
C GLY A 358 -3.42 2.77 17.04
N ALA A 359 -4.14 1.73 17.47
CA ALA A 359 -4.72 0.74 16.57
C ALA A 359 -5.72 1.38 15.58
N GLY A 360 -6.54 2.32 16.06
CA GLY A 360 -7.46 3.07 15.20
C GLY A 360 -6.74 4.00 14.23
N SER A 361 -5.72 4.73 14.70
CA SER A 361 -4.94 5.65 13.88
C SER A 361 -4.20 4.94 12.75
N ILE A 362 -3.52 3.83 13.03
CA ILE A 362 -2.83 3.08 11.97
C ILE A 362 -3.82 2.50 10.95
N LEU A 363 -4.94 1.94 11.42
CA LEU A 363 -5.97 1.38 10.56
C LEU A 363 -6.54 2.44 9.61
N VAL A 364 -6.96 3.59 10.15
CA VAL A 364 -7.51 4.69 9.33
C VAL A 364 -6.47 5.28 8.40
N PHE A 365 -5.23 5.43 8.86
CA PHE A 365 -4.16 5.98 8.04
C PHE A 365 -3.84 5.09 6.82
N ILE A 366 -3.69 3.78 7.03
CA ILE A 366 -3.45 2.81 5.94
C ILE A 366 -4.62 2.79 4.97
N LEU A 367 -5.86 2.77 5.47
CA LEU A 367 -7.06 2.81 4.62
C LEU A 367 -7.17 4.12 3.83
N SER A 368 -6.81 5.24 4.45
CA SER A 368 -6.84 6.56 3.81
C SER A 368 -5.83 6.65 2.66
N ILE A 369 -4.57 6.26 2.86
CA ILE A 369 -3.55 6.35 1.81
C ILE A 369 -3.93 5.55 0.57
N GLY A 370 -4.49 4.36 0.74
CA GLY A 370 -4.91 3.49 -0.35
C GLY A 370 -6.22 3.91 -1.03
N TYR A 371 -6.87 4.98 -0.57
CA TYR A 371 -8.20 5.34 -1.05
C TYR A 371 -8.15 5.97 -2.45
N TYR A 372 -8.95 5.44 -3.37
CA TYR A 372 -9.01 5.91 -4.77
C TYR A 372 -10.34 6.55 -5.13
N ILE A 373 -11.47 5.92 -4.77
CA ILE A 373 -12.80 6.25 -5.28
C ILE A 373 -13.27 7.65 -4.82
N THR A 374 -13.23 7.94 -3.51
CA THR A 374 -13.72 9.22 -2.99
C THR A 374 -12.86 10.41 -3.44
N PRO A 375 -11.51 10.36 -3.38
CA PRO A 375 -10.66 11.41 -3.98
C PRO A 375 -10.92 11.63 -5.47
N ALA A 376 -11.19 10.58 -6.25
CA ALA A 376 -11.51 10.70 -7.67
C ALA A 376 -12.78 11.51 -7.92
N LEU A 377 -13.79 11.33 -7.07
CA LEU A 377 -15.12 11.93 -7.24
C LEU A 377 -15.27 13.30 -6.58
N VAL A 378 -14.66 13.51 -5.42
CA VAL A 378 -14.86 14.72 -4.58
C VAL A 378 -13.66 15.68 -4.62
N GLY A 379 -12.47 15.19 -5.00
CA GLY A 379 -11.22 15.92 -4.80
C GLY A 379 -10.83 16.93 -5.87
N GLY A 380 -11.42 16.89 -7.07
CA GLY A 380 -11.04 17.77 -8.18
C GLY A 380 -9.54 17.67 -8.49
N GLN A 381 -8.82 18.78 -8.71
CA GLN A 381 -7.36 18.75 -8.96
C GLN A 381 -6.53 18.76 -7.67
N SER A 382 -6.99 19.46 -6.64
CA SER A 382 -6.23 19.66 -5.39
C SER A 382 -6.40 18.55 -4.35
N GLY A 383 -7.44 17.72 -4.48
CA GLY A 383 -7.80 16.67 -3.52
C GLY A 383 -7.66 15.23 -4.05
N ARG A 384 -7.04 15.02 -5.22
CA ARG A 384 -6.65 13.68 -5.71
C ARG A 384 -5.40 13.17 -5.00
N PHE A 385 -5.35 11.85 -4.82
CA PHE A 385 -4.24 11.12 -4.22
C PHE A 385 -3.36 10.48 -5.30
N ILE A 386 -2.18 10.01 -4.90
CA ILE A 386 -1.25 9.28 -5.77
C ILE A 386 -1.89 7.99 -6.32
N THR A 387 -2.80 7.38 -5.57
CA THR A 387 -3.61 6.21 -6.00
C THR A 387 -4.45 6.51 -7.24
N ASN A 388 -4.90 7.76 -7.43
CA ASN A 388 -5.59 8.17 -8.64
C ASN A 388 -4.67 8.15 -9.86
N PHE A 389 -3.40 8.47 -9.67
CA PHE A 389 -2.38 8.41 -10.73
C PHE A 389 -1.94 6.98 -11.04
N ILE A 390 -1.88 6.09 -10.04
CA ILE A 390 -1.69 4.66 -10.28
C ILE A 390 -2.79 4.15 -11.22
N ALA A 391 -4.05 4.42 -10.93
CA ALA A 391 -5.17 4.01 -11.77
C ALA A 391 -5.10 4.62 -13.19
N TYR A 392 -4.74 5.91 -13.30
CA TYR A 392 -4.53 6.57 -14.58
C TYR A 392 -3.43 5.89 -15.41
N HIS A 393 -2.33 5.49 -14.79
CA HIS A 393 -1.24 4.79 -15.47
C HIS A 393 -1.60 3.37 -15.87
N MET A 394 -2.44 2.68 -15.11
CA MET A 394 -2.93 1.34 -15.47
C MET A 394 -3.98 1.36 -16.57
N GLN A 395 -4.91 2.31 -16.54
CA GLN A 395 -6.12 2.28 -17.38
C GLN A 395 -6.08 3.22 -18.58
N THR A 396 -5.41 4.37 -18.46
CA THR A 396 -5.46 5.42 -19.48
C THR A 396 -4.15 5.50 -20.26
N SER A 397 -3.02 5.72 -19.59
CA SER A 397 -1.72 5.80 -20.28
C SER A 397 -1.08 4.43 -20.53
N LEU A 398 -1.65 3.36 -19.96
CA LEU A 398 -1.21 1.97 -20.11
C LEU A 398 0.29 1.77 -19.80
N ASN A 399 0.84 2.58 -18.90
CA ASN A 399 2.22 2.46 -18.42
C ASN A 399 2.22 1.66 -17.11
N TRP A 400 2.18 0.33 -17.26
CA TRP A 400 2.07 -0.59 -16.12
C TRP A 400 3.33 -0.58 -15.25
N GLY A 401 4.52 -0.38 -15.84
CA GLY A 401 5.77 -0.31 -15.09
C GLY A 401 5.84 0.93 -14.19
N LEU A 402 5.43 2.09 -14.69
CA LEU A 402 5.33 3.30 -13.86
C LEU A 402 4.26 3.15 -12.76
N ALA A 403 3.10 2.58 -13.08
CA ALA A 403 2.06 2.33 -12.09
C ALA A 403 2.55 1.39 -10.97
N ALA A 404 3.26 0.32 -11.34
CA ALA A 404 3.89 -0.62 -10.43
C ALA A 404 4.96 0.05 -9.56
N ALA A 405 5.82 0.89 -10.14
CA ALA A 405 6.84 1.64 -9.40
C ALA A 405 6.21 2.57 -8.35
N ILE A 406 5.23 3.39 -8.74
CA ILE A 406 4.49 4.27 -7.81
C ILE A 406 3.82 3.44 -6.70
N GLY A 407 3.15 2.35 -7.06
CA GLY A 407 2.50 1.45 -6.09
C GLY A 407 3.49 0.79 -5.13
N SER A 408 4.67 0.39 -5.61
CA SER A 408 5.72 -0.21 -4.79
C SER A 408 6.33 0.80 -3.80
N ILE A 409 6.55 2.06 -4.21
CA ILE A 409 7.00 3.13 -3.32
C ILE A 409 5.95 3.35 -2.24
N LEU A 410 4.67 3.42 -2.63
CA LEU A 410 3.57 3.58 -1.67
C LEU A 410 3.51 2.44 -0.66
N LEU A 411 3.70 1.19 -1.11
CA LEU A 411 3.76 0.01 -0.25
C LEU A 411 4.93 0.07 0.73
N VAL A 412 6.13 0.45 0.27
CA VAL A 412 7.31 0.61 1.12
C VAL A 412 7.06 1.68 2.17
N VAL A 413 6.46 2.81 1.80
CA VAL A 413 6.07 3.87 2.75
C VAL A 413 5.10 3.33 3.80
N VAL A 414 4.05 2.61 3.39
CA VAL A 414 3.08 2.01 4.31
C VAL A 414 3.73 1.01 5.27
N ILE A 415 4.61 0.15 4.77
CA ILE A 415 5.37 -0.82 5.58
C ILE A 415 6.27 -0.09 6.58
N LEU A 416 7.01 0.94 6.14
CA LEU A 416 7.87 1.74 7.01
C LEU A 416 7.06 2.39 8.13
N PHE A 417 5.91 2.98 7.80
CA PHE A 417 4.99 3.55 8.80
C PHE A 417 4.49 2.50 9.78
N TYR A 418 4.09 1.32 9.29
CA TYR A 418 3.67 0.21 10.13
C TYR A 418 4.78 -0.24 11.09
N LEU A 419 6.02 -0.37 10.61
CA LEU A 419 7.16 -0.78 11.42
C LEU A 419 7.51 0.27 12.48
N VAL A 420 7.55 1.55 12.12
CA VAL A 420 7.79 2.67 13.04
C VAL A 420 6.69 2.70 14.11
N TYR A 421 5.44 2.59 13.70
CA TYR A 421 4.29 2.55 14.59
C TYR A 421 4.39 1.37 15.56
N ASN A 422 4.64 0.15 15.06
CA ASN A 422 4.76 -1.04 15.91
C ASN A 422 5.91 -0.88 16.92
N ARG A 423 7.03 -0.29 16.49
CA ARG A 423 8.18 -0.04 17.36
C ARG A 423 7.87 0.96 18.48
N LEU A 424 7.11 2.02 18.20
CA LEU A 424 6.79 3.08 19.15
C LEU A 424 5.71 2.66 20.16
N ILE A 425 4.64 2.00 19.70
CA ILE A 425 3.50 1.66 20.54
C ILE A 425 3.63 0.26 21.15
N GLY A 426 4.46 -0.61 20.57
CA GLY A 426 4.73 -1.94 21.10
C GLY A 426 3.47 -2.79 21.11
N VAL A 427 2.89 -3.05 19.92
CA VAL A 427 1.73 -3.96 19.81
C VAL A 427 2.09 -5.35 20.38
N ASP A 428 3.36 -5.74 20.31
CA ASP A 428 3.90 -6.95 20.95
C ASP A 428 3.86 -6.95 22.50
N LYS A 429 3.62 -5.80 23.14
CA LYS A 429 3.39 -5.68 24.59
C LYS A 429 1.91 -5.70 24.95
N VAL A 430 1.01 -5.61 23.97
CA VAL A 430 -0.39 -5.92 24.16
C VAL A 430 -0.48 -7.44 24.17
N LYS A 431 -0.29 -8.04 25.35
CA LYS A 431 -0.62 -9.44 25.59
C LYS A 431 -2.09 -9.63 25.20
N LEU A 432 -2.32 -10.15 23.98
CA LEU A 432 -3.50 -10.92 23.70
C LEU A 432 -3.44 -12.08 24.71
N GLY A 433 -4.41 -12.06 25.63
CA GLY A 433 -4.47 -12.96 26.79
C GLY A 433 -4.41 -14.43 26.42
#